data_AF-A0A382CNE6-F1
#
_entry.id   AF-A0A382CNE6-F1
#
_cell.length_a   1.000
_cell.length_b   1.000
_cell.length_c   1.000
_cell.angle_alpha   90.00
_cell.angle_beta   90.00
_cell.angle_gamma   90.00
#
_symmetry.space_group_name_H-M   'P 1'
#
loop_
_entity.id
_entity.type
_entity.pdbx_description
1 polymer ?
#
loop_
_entity_poly.entity_id
_entity_poly.type
_entity_poly.pdbx_seq_one_letter_code
_entity_poly.pdbx_strand_id
1 'polypeptide(L)'
;MRWSQTFIPTLKESPAEAEIISHKLLLRAGLVRKLTGGLYTFLPLGLRALKKVEAIVREEMDRAGALEVFMPALQPPAIWARSGRLETAKDVLFHVKDRARKEWVLGPTHEEVITTLVADEFNSYRQLPVNFYQIQTKFRDEIRPRFGLMRAKEFIMKDAYSFDADDESANASYQRMYDAYARIFARCGLRAIPVQADTGVMGGAHSHEFMVPAETGENEVVYCESGDYAA
;
A
#
# COMPACT_ATOMS: atom_id res chain seq x y z
N MET A 1 -20.42 22.66 -4.85
CA MET A 1 -19.33 22.82 -5.83
C MET A 1 -19.96 22.92 -7.21
N ARG A 2 -19.81 24.03 -7.94
CA ARG A 2 -20.41 24.20 -9.28
C ARG A 2 -19.49 23.62 -10.34
N TRP A 3 -20.06 22.98 -11.37
CA TRP A 3 -19.27 22.38 -12.47
C TRP A 3 -18.36 23.40 -13.15
N SER A 4 -18.89 24.59 -13.47
CA SER A 4 -18.17 25.69 -14.12
C SER A 4 -16.97 26.24 -13.32
N GLN A 5 -16.85 25.88 -12.05
CA GLN A 5 -15.76 26.30 -11.15
C GLN A 5 -14.86 25.12 -10.73
N THR A 6 -15.05 23.94 -11.32
CA THR A 6 -14.29 22.74 -10.98
C THR A 6 -13.56 22.23 -12.22
N PHE A 7 -12.26 21.97 -12.10
CA PHE A 7 -11.50 21.37 -13.18
C PHE A 7 -11.85 19.87 -13.32
N ILE A 8 -12.68 19.55 -14.33
CA ILE A 8 -13.12 18.18 -14.63
C ILE A 8 -12.98 17.95 -16.15
N PRO A 9 -11.76 17.66 -16.64
CA PRO A 9 -11.49 17.51 -18.07
C PRO A 9 -11.95 16.13 -18.56
N THR A 10 -13.23 15.97 -18.87
CA THR A 10 -13.73 14.70 -19.43
C THR A 10 -13.19 14.46 -20.85
N LEU A 11 -12.96 13.20 -21.21
CA LEU A 11 -12.55 12.81 -22.57
C LEU A 11 -13.69 12.11 -23.32
N LYS A 12 -13.90 12.49 -24.59
CA LYS A 12 -14.89 11.84 -25.46
C LYS A 12 -14.48 10.42 -25.81
N GLU A 13 -13.19 10.19 -26.04
CA GLU A 13 -12.60 8.91 -26.46
C GLU A 13 -11.61 8.41 -25.40
N SER A 14 -11.46 7.08 -25.33
CA SER A 14 -10.48 6.47 -24.43
C SER A 14 -9.09 6.66 -25.01
N PRO A 15 -8.10 7.08 -24.21
CA PRO A 15 -6.70 7.08 -24.66
C PRO A 15 -6.25 5.67 -25.05
N ALA A 16 -5.44 5.56 -26.12
CA ALA A 16 -5.05 4.28 -26.71
C ALA A 16 -4.18 3.43 -25.76
N GLU A 17 -3.44 4.07 -24.86
CA GLU A 17 -2.58 3.44 -23.86
C GLU A 17 -3.35 2.86 -22.66
N ALA A 18 -4.66 3.10 -22.56
CA ALA A 18 -5.48 2.53 -21.49
C ALA A 18 -6.05 1.19 -21.93
N GLU A 19 -5.50 0.10 -21.40
CA GLU A 19 -5.90 -1.27 -21.78
C GLU A 19 -7.16 -1.75 -21.03
N ILE A 20 -7.16 -1.63 -19.69
CA ILE A 20 -8.26 -2.11 -18.84
C ILE A 20 -9.34 -1.06 -18.61
N ILE A 21 -10.54 -1.53 -18.27
CA ILE A 21 -11.74 -0.67 -18.13
C ILE A 21 -11.59 0.38 -17.03
N SER A 22 -11.00 0.05 -15.88
CA SER A 22 -10.79 0.99 -14.77
C SER A 22 -9.88 2.14 -15.20
N HIS A 23 -8.77 1.85 -15.89
CA HIS A 23 -7.86 2.86 -16.41
C HIS A 23 -8.54 3.76 -17.45
N LYS A 24 -9.29 3.18 -18.40
CA LYS A 24 -10.08 3.94 -19.39
C LYS A 24 -11.05 4.91 -18.71
N LEU A 25 -11.80 4.43 -17.72
CA LEU A 25 -12.80 5.24 -17.01
C LEU A 25 -12.16 6.33 -16.15
N LEU A 26 -11.08 6.04 -15.43
CA LEU A 26 -10.34 7.01 -14.63
C LEU A 26 -9.85 8.20 -15.47
N LEU A 27 -9.33 7.93 -16.67
CA LEU A 27 -8.88 8.99 -17.59
C LEU A 27 -10.07 9.77 -18.18
N ARG A 28 -11.08 9.05 -18.69
CA ARG A 28 -12.25 9.66 -19.35
C ARG A 28 -13.08 10.51 -18.42
N ALA A 29 -13.25 10.09 -17.17
CA ALA A 29 -13.99 10.84 -16.17
C ALA A 29 -13.21 12.03 -15.59
N GLY A 30 -11.95 12.24 -16.01
CA GLY A 30 -11.12 13.32 -15.51
C GLY A 30 -10.74 13.12 -14.03
N LEU A 31 -10.55 11.87 -13.59
CA LEU A 31 -10.16 11.54 -12.22
C LEU A 31 -8.65 11.56 -12.05
N VAL A 32 -7.90 11.10 -13.06
CA VAL A 32 -6.44 11.12 -13.07
C VAL A 32 -5.88 11.54 -14.43
N ARG A 33 -4.60 11.93 -14.45
CA ARG A 33 -3.81 12.14 -15.66
C ARG A 33 -2.46 11.46 -15.55
N LYS A 34 -2.05 10.79 -16.62
CA LYS A 34 -0.72 10.22 -16.73
C LYS A 34 0.29 11.36 -16.90
N LEU A 35 1.27 11.44 -16.00
CA LEU A 35 2.43 12.30 -16.18
C LEU A 35 3.46 11.60 -17.08
N THR A 36 3.76 10.34 -16.77
CA THR A 36 4.55 9.42 -17.58
C THR A 36 4.26 7.97 -17.16
N GLY A 37 4.99 6.97 -17.69
CA GLY A 37 4.82 5.55 -17.35
C GLY A 37 4.86 5.31 -15.83
N GLY A 38 3.73 4.87 -15.26
CA GLY A 38 3.63 4.55 -13.83
C GLY A 38 3.53 5.76 -12.90
N LEU A 39 3.37 6.99 -13.40
CA LEU A 39 3.23 8.21 -12.60
C LEU A 39 1.95 8.95 -12.98
N TYR A 40 1.08 9.20 -11.99
CA TYR A 40 -0.25 9.77 -12.20
C TYR A 40 -0.55 10.95 -11.28
N THR A 41 -1.12 12.00 -11.85
CA THR A 41 -1.70 13.12 -11.11
C THR A 41 -3.17 12.83 -10.80
N PHE A 42 -3.55 12.83 -9.52
CA PHE A 42 -4.97 12.83 -9.12
C PHE A 42 -5.58 14.21 -9.35
N LEU A 43 -6.61 14.28 -10.18
CA LEU A 43 -7.38 15.50 -10.44
C LEU A 43 -8.42 15.73 -9.33
N PRO A 44 -9.07 16.90 -9.24
CA PRO A 44 -9.91 17.24 -8.09
C PRO A 44 -10.96 16.20 -7.70
N LEU A 45 -11.65 15.57 -8.66
CA LEU A 45 -12.61 14.51 -8.36
C LEU A 45 -11.94 13.19 -7.94
N GLY A 46 -10.82 12.81 -8.57
CA GLY A 46 -10.07 11.63 -8.19
C GLY A 46 -9.48 11.75 -6.78
N LEU A 47 -8.92 12.92 -6.45
CA LEU A 47 -8.41 13.22 -5.11
C LEU A 47 -9.51 13.17 -4.05
N ARG A 48 -10.73 13.62 -4.37
CA ARG A 48 -11.88 13.49 -3.46
C ARG A 48 -12.28 12.04 -3.23
N ALA A 49 -12.23 11.20 -4.27
CA ALA A 49 -12.50 9.78 -4.12
C ALA A 49 -11.43 9.10 -3.27
N LEU A 50 -10.16 9.37 -3.54
CA LEU A 50 -9.02 8.89 -2.75
C LEU A 50 -9.18 9.24 -1.26
N LYS A 51 -9.44 10.52 -0.94
CA LYS A 51 -9.65 10.96 0.46
C LYS A 51 -10.79 10.25 1.18
N LYS A 52 -11.83 9.81 0.47
CA LYS A 52 -12.92 9.01 1.07
C LYS A 52 -12.44 7.60 1.40
N VAL A 53 -11.64 6.99 0.53
CA VAL A 53 -11.04 5.68 0.79
C VAL A 53 -10.07 5.78 1.98
N GLU A 54 -9.21 6.80 2.01
CA GLU A 54 -8.30 7.05 3.13
C GLU A 54 -9.04 7.26 4.46
N ALA A 55 -10.20 7.93 4.44
CA ALA A 55 -11.04 8.10 5.63
C ALA A 55 -11.59 6.77 6.15
N ILE A 56 -12.13 5.91 5.27
CA ILE A 56 -12.59 4.56 5.66
C ILE A 56 -11.43 3.75 6.25
N VAL A 57 -10.27 3.78 5.61
CA VAL A 57 -9.08 3.06 6.09
C VAL A 57 -8.68 3.54 7.48
N ARG A 58 -8.52 4.86 7.66
CA ARG A 58 -8.16 5.46 8.95
C ARG A 58 -9.15 5.09 10.06
N GLU A 59 -10.44 5.24 9.81
CA GLU A 59 -11.48 4.90 10.79
C GLU A 59 -11.42 3.44 11.25
N GLU A 60 -11.13 2.49 10.35
CA GLU A 60 -11.05 1.07 10.71
C GLU A 60 -9.69 0.68 11.33
N MET A 61 -8.61 1.37 10.98
CA MET A 61 -7.30 1.21 11.65
C MET A 61 -7.36 1.74 13.08
N ASP A 62 -7.94 2.93 13.28
CA ASP A 62 -8.14 3.54 14.60
C ASP A 62 -9.07 2.67 15.46
N ARG A 63 -10.15 2.12 14.86
CA ARG A 63 -11.02 1.15 15.53
C ARG A 63 -10.26 -0.10 16.00
N ALA A 64 -9.27 -0.54 15.23
CA ALA A 64 -8.43 -1.69 15.57
C ALA A 64 -7.33 -1.35 16.60
N GLY A 65 -7.26 -0.10 17.09
CA GLY A 65 -6.29 0.36 18.06
C GLY A 65 -4.91 0.67 17.47
N ALA A 66 -4.79 0.77 16.14
CA ALA A 66 -3.55 1.18 15.51
C ALA A 66 -3.36 2.71 15.60
N LEU A 67 -2.11 3.15 15.69
CA LEU A 67 -1.72 4.54 15.90
C LEU A 67 -1.13 5.12 14.61
N GLU A 68 -1.74 6.19 14.09
CA GLU A 68 -1.25 6.82 12.87
C GLU A 68 0.06 7.59 13.12
N VAL A 69 1.07 7.31 12.31
CA VAL A 69 2.36 8.01 12.23
C VAL A 69 2.61 8.45 10.79
N PHE A 70 3.62 9.28 10.56
CA PHE A 70 4.02 9.69 9.22
C PHE A 70 5.54 9.63 9.06
N MET A 71 6.01 8.65 8.29
CA MET A 71 7.43 8.33 8.15
C MET A 71 8.03 8.91 6.87
N PRO A 72 9.33 9.26 6.88
CA PRO A 72 9.99 9.83 5.72
C PRO A 72 10.03 8.85 4.54
N ALA A 73 9.81 9.37 3.33
CA ALA A 73 10.00 8.60 2.09
C ALA A 73 11.48 8.44 1.74
N LEU A 74 12.32 9.44 2.08
CA LEU A 74 13.75 9.40 1.85
C LEU A 74 14.42 8.70 3.04
N GLN A 75 15.04 7.55 2.80
CA GLN A 75 15.55 6.65 3.83
C GLN A 75 17.06 6.44 3.68
N PRO A 76 17.82 6.37 4.79
CA PRO A 76 19.26 6.10 4.73
C PRO A 76 19.52 4.65 4.32
N PRO A 77 20.46 4.35 3.40
CA PRO A 77 20.76 2.97 3.00
C PRO A 77 21.26 2.09 4.15
N ALA A 78 21.82 2.69 5.20
CA ALA A 78 22.37 1.97 6.36
C ALA A 78 21.33 1.09 7.08
N ILE A 79 20.07 1.54 7.22
CA ILE A 79 19.03 0.73 7.88
C ILE A 79 18.60 -0.46 7.01
N TRP A 80 18.62 -0.29 5.68
CA TRP A 80 18.38 -1.36 4.69
C TRP A 80 19.54 -2.36 4.62
N ALA A 81 20.78 -1.87 4.75
CA ALA A 81 21.94 -2.74 4.84
C ALA A 81 21.88 -3.58 6.12
N ARG A 82 21.46 -3.00 7.26
CA ARG A 82 21.31 -3.70 8.53
C ARG A 82 20.28 -4.83 8.47
N SER A 83 19.18 -4.66 7.72
CA SER A 83 18.19 -5.72 7.50
C SER A 83 18.60 -6.73 6.41
N GLY A 84 19.66 -6.45 5.65
CA GLY A 84 20.05 -7.21 4.45
C GLY A 84 19.19 -6.92 3.22
N ARG A 85 18.11 -6.14 3.35
CA ARG A 85 17.16 -5.86 2.25
C ARG A 85 17.68 -4.87 1.23
N LEU A 86 18.79 -4.19 1.49
CA LEU A 86 19.46 -3.36 0.49
C LEU A 86 19.85 -4.20 -0.75
N GLU A 87 20.30 -5.44 -0.53
CA GLU A 87 20.70 -6.34 -1.63
C GLU A 87 19.51 -7.14 -2.17
N THR A 88 18.67 -7.70 -1.29
CA THR A 88 17.56 -8.57 -1.73
C THR A 88 16.43 -7.81 -2.43
N ALA A 89 16.28 -6.50 -2.16
CA ALA A 89 15.29 -5.64 -2.79
C ALA A 89 15.87 -4.70 -3.86
N LYS A 90 17.16 -4.81 -4.21
CA LYS A 90 17.87 -3.85 -5.09
C LYS A 90 17.15 -3.50 -6.39
N ASP A 91 16.44 -4.46 -6.98
CA ASP A 91 15.77 -4.30 -8.28
C ASP A 91 14.46 -3.49 -8.18
N VAL A 92 13.94 -3.26 -6.97
CA VAL A 92 12.74 -2.44 -6.74
C VAL A 92 13.05 -1.11 -6.07
N LEU A 93 14.29 -0.87 -5.64
CA LEU A 93 14.71 0.34 -4.94
C LEU A 93 15.10 1.46 -5.91
N PHE A 94 14.51 2.64 -5.72
CA PHE A 94 15.09 3.85 -6.28
C PHE A 94 16.24 4.33 -5.42
N HIS A 95 17.43 4.42 -6.02
CA HIS A 95 18.60 5.03 -5.42
C HIS A 95 18.71 6.49 -5.86
N VAL A 96 18.90 7.39 -4.90
CA VAL A 96 19.10 8.82 -5.16
C VAL A 96 20.34 9.32 -4.44
N LYS A 97 21.00 10.34 -5.00
CA LYS A 97 22.15 11.01 -4.40
C LYS A 97 21.82 12.46 -4.15
N ASP A 98 22.15 12.95 -2.95
CA ASP A 98 21.99 14.38 -2.65
C ASP A 98 23.14 15.22 -3.25
N ARG A 99 23.11 16.54 -3.01
CA ARG A 99 24.13 17.47 -3.53
C ARG A 99 25.54 17.19 -2.99
N ALA A 100 25.65 16.54 -1.83
CA ALA A 100 26.92 16.11 -1.24
C ALA A 100 27.32 14.69 -1.70
N ARG A 101 26.61 14.11 -2.67
CA ARG A 101 26.79 12.74 -3.19
C ARG A 101 26.53 11.65 -2.16
N LYS A 102 25.86 11.96 -1.05
CA LYS A 102 25.42 10.94 -0.10
C LYS A 102 24.27 10.16 -0.70
N GLU A 103 24.30 8.84 -0.52
CA GLU A 103 23.31 7.92 -1.06
C GLU A 103 22.10 7.81 -0.15
N TRP A 104 20.95 7.67 -0.79
CA TRP A 104 19.64 7.54 -0.18
C TRP A 104 18.78 6.58 -1.00
N VAL A 105 17.73 6.08 -0.37
CA VAL A 105 16.72 5.23 -1.00
C VAL A 105 15.35 5.90 -0.87
N LEU A 106 14.52 5.83 -1.90
CA LEU A 106 13.10 6.15 -1.76
C LEU A 106 12.35 4.90 -1.30
N GLY A 107 11.64 4.99 -0.19
CA GLY A 107 11.00 3.87 0.48
C GLY A 107 9.94 3.16 -0.37
N PRO A 108 10.14 1.88 -0.75
CA PRO A 108 9.09 1.03 -1.31
C PRO A 108 8.14 0.48 -0.23
N THR A 109 8.58 0.55 1.04
CA THR A 109 7.94 0.14 2.29
C THR A 109 8.79 0.69 3.47
N HIS A 110 8.42 0.40 4.72
CA HIS A 110 8.96 1.07 5.91
C HIS A 110 9.29 0.14 7.09
N GLU A 111 9.47 -1.17 6.91
CA GLU A 111 9.82 -2.09 8.01
C GLU A 111 11.07 -1.63 8.76
N GLU A 112 12.13 -1.22 8.05
CA GLU A 112 13.38 -0.75 8.65
C GLU A 112 13.22 0.56 9.42
N VAL A 113 12.38 1.48 8.90
CA VAL A 113 12.18 2.80 9.49
C VAL A 113 11.45 2.67 10.81
N ILE A 114 10.33 1.94 10.83
CA ILE A 114 9.52 1.77 12.03
C ILE A 114 10.23 0.89 13.06
N THR A 115 10.96 -0.14 12.63
CA THR A 115 11.78 -0.96 13.54
C THR A 115 12.89 -0.13 14.19
N THR A 116 13.50 0.81 13.46
CA THR A 116 14.49 1.72 14.02
C THR A 116 13.87 2.63 15.10
N LEU A 117 12.70 3.21 14.82
CA LEU A 117 11.98 4.02 15.80
C LEU A 117 11.66 3.22 17.08
N VAL A 118 11.11 2.02 16.94
CA VAL A 118 10.73 1.21 18.10
C VAL A 118 11.96 0.75 18.88
N ALA A 119 13.05 0.37 18.21
CA ALA A 119 14.29 -0.02 18.89
C ALA A 119 14.91 1.11 19.72
N ASP A 120 14.76 2.36 19.30
CA ASP A 120 15.29 3.52 20.01
C ASP A 120 14.38 3.95 21.19
N GLU A 121 13.06 3.77 21.08
CA GLU A 121 12.07 4.29 22.03
C GLU A 121 11.51 3.23 23.01
N PHE A 122 11.59 1.94 22.69
CA PHE A 122 11.00 0.85 23.48
C PHE A 122 12.08 0.04 24.17
N ASN A 123 12.04 0.01 25.50
CA ASN A 123 13.02 -0.70 26.34
C ASN A 123 12.37 -1.69 27.31
N SER A 124 11.04 -1.83 27.29
CA SER A 124 10.31 -2.73 28.17
C SER A 124 9.11 -3.37 27.45
N TYR A 125 8.86 -4.66 27.74
CA TYR A 125 7.67 -5.37 27.28
C TYR A 125 6.35 -4.69 27.71
N ARG A 126 6.38 -3.85 28.76
CA ARG A 126 5.20 -3.12 29.23
C ARG A 126 4.69 -2.06 28.25
N GLN A 127 5.51 -1.69 27.27
CA GLN A 127 5.13 -0.79 26.18
C GLN A 127 4.44 -1.57 25.03
N LEU A 128 4.41 -2.90 25.09
CA LEU A 128 3.83 -3.78 24.08
C LEU A 128 2.49 -4.37 24.59
N PRO A 129 1.55 -4.69 23.69
CA PRO A 129 1.64 -4.56 22.24
C PRO A 129 1.39 -3.12 21.75
N VAL A 130 1.98 -2.77 20.61
CA VAL A 130 1.69 -1.51 19.90
C VAL A 130 1.57 -1.77 18.41
N ASN A 131 0.70 -1.03 17.73
CA ASN A 131 0.54 -1.12 16.29
C ASN A 131 0.57 0.28 15.69
N PHE A 132 1.53 0.55 14.82
CA PHE A 132 1.67 1.82 14.12
C PHE A 132 1.24 1.66 12.67
N TYR A 133 0.63 2.69 12.08
CA TYR A 133 0.35 2.69 10.65
C TYR A 133 0.55 4.07 10.04
N GLN A 134 0.68 4.14 8.73
CA GLN A 134 0.69 5.39 7.99
C GLN A 134 -0.06 5.24 6.68
N ILE A 135 -0.54 6.35 6.11
CA ILE A 135 -0.99 6.43 4.72
C ILE A 135 -0.01 7.36 3.99
N GLN A 136 0.84 6.80 3.14
CA GLN A 136 1.99 7.53 2.60
C GLN A 136 2.42 7.00 1.21
N THR A 137 3.00 7.90 0.40
CA THR A 137 3.48 7.62 -0.96
C THR A 137 4.74 6.75 -0.98
N LYS A 138 4.64 5.62 -1.67
CA LYS A 138 5.71 4.64 -1.88
C LYS A 138 6.26 4.71 -3.30
N PHE A 139 7.51 4.26 -3.43
CA PHE A 139 8.22 4.24 -4.70
C PHE A 139 8.78 2.84 -4.96
N ARG A 140 8.40 2.22 -6.08
CA ARG A 140 8.98 0.96 -6.55
C ARG A 140 9.44 1.12 -7.99
N ASP A 141 10.66 0.72 -8.30
CA ASP A 141 11.19 0.83 -9.68
C ASP A 141 10.62 -0.26 -10.60
N GLU A 142 9.31 -0.19 -10.81
CA GLU A 142 8.58 -1.15 -11.64
C GLU A 142 9.04 -1.05 -13.09
N ILE A 143 9.64 -2.12 -13.61
CA ILE A 143 10.21 -2.18 -14.96
C ILE A 143 9.11 -1.99 -16.02
N ARG A 144 7.89 -2.49 -15.77
CA ARG A 144 6.77 -2.41 -16.70
C ARG A 144 5.49 -1.92 -16.03
N PRO A 145 5.36 -0.60 -15.76
CA PRO A 145 4.14 -0.05 -15.20
C PRO A 145 2.99 -0.20 -16.19
N ARG A 146 1.88 -0.79 -15.73
CA ARG A 146 0.71 -1.11 -16.57
C ARG A 146 -0.59 -0.90 -15.81
N PHE A 147 -1.71 -0.93 -16.53
CA PHE A 147 -3.04 -0.96 -15.92
C PHE A 147 -3.40 0.26 -15.04
N GLY A 148 -2.87 1.44 -15.38
CA GLY A 148 -3.25 2.67 -14.69
C GLY A 148 -2.67 2.71 -13.27
N LEU A 149 -3.56 2.90 -12.28
CA LEU A 149 -3.21 2.93 -10.86
C LEU A 149 -2.96 1.54 -10.26
N MET A 150 -3.26 0.45 -10.98
CA MET A 150 -3.09 -0.92 -10.46
C MET A 150 -1.60 -1.29 -10.31
N ARG A 151 -0.75 -0.83 -11.23
CA ARG A 151 0.69 -1.13 -11.22
C ARG A 151 1.51 0.09 -11.66
N ALA A 152 1.94 0.86 -10.68
CA ALA A 152 2.60 2.15 -10.83
C ALA A 152 3.99 2.17 -10.18
N LYS A 153 4.81 3.16 -10.53
CA LYS A 153 6.11 3.40 -9.88
C LYS A 153 5.96 4.19 -8.59
N GLU A 154 5.04 5.14 -8.58
CA GLU A 154 4.65 5.93 -7.41
C GLU A 154 3.20 5.63 -7.08
N PHE A 155 2.92 5.23 -5.86
CA PHE A 155 1.57 4.84 -5.42
C PHE A 155 1.37 5.12 -3.93
N ILE A 156 0.12 5.18 -3.50
CA ILE A 156 -0.25 5.45 -2.11
C ILE A 156 -0.55 4.12 -1.43
N MET A 157 0.04 3.91 -0.27
CA MET A 157 -0.14 2.71 0.52
C MET A 157 -0.47 3.08 1.95
N LYS A 158 -1.42 2.33 2.53
CA LYS A 158 -1.52 2.18 3.97
C LYS A 158 -0.68 0.98 4.38
N ASP A 159 0.37 1.21 5.15
CA ASP A 159 1.24 0.19 5.73
C ASP A 159 1.16 0.28 7.27
N ALA A 160 1.07 -0.88 7.92
CA ALA A 160 0.90 -1.02 9.37
C ALA A 160 1.85 -2.06 9.93
N TYR A 161 2.36 -1.84 11.14
CA TYR A 161 3.42 -2.61 11.76
C TYR A 161 3.11 -2.77 13.25
N SER A 162 2.84 -4.01 13.68
CA SER A 162 2.67 -4.34 15.09
C SER A 162 3.97 -4.83 15.70
N PHE A 163 4.14 -4.52 16.98
CA PHE A 163 5.22 -4.98 17.82
C PHE A 163 4.61 -5.59 19.06
N ASP A 164 5.00 -6.84 19.33
CA ASP A 164 4.36 -7.73 20.27
C ASP A 164 5.45 -8.45 21.09
N ALA A 165 5.14 -8.86 22.31
CA ALA A 165 6.15 -9.42 23.23
C ALA A 165 6.43 -10.91 22.97
N ASP A 166 5.48 -11.59 22.32
CA ASP A 166 5.49 -13.02 22.03
C ASP A 166 4.59 -13.35 20.82
N ASP A 167 4.66 -14.60 20.36
CA ASP A 167 3.92 -15.05 19.17
C ASP A 167 2.39 -15.05 19.38
N GLU A 168 1.92 -15.27 20.61
CA GLU A 168 0.48 -15.24 20.93
C GLU A 168 -0.08 -13.82 20.75
N SER A 169 0.61 -12.82 21.28
CA SER A 169 0.26 -11.41 21.09
C SER A 169 0.39 -10.96 19.63
N ALA A 170 1.43 -11.43 18.92
CA ALA A 170 1.59 -11.20 17.48
C ALA A 170 0.42 -11.77 16.66
N ASN A 171 -0.03 -12.99 16.97
CA ASN A 171 -1.21 -13.60 16.34
C ASN A 171 -2.49 -12.83 16.64
N ALA A 172 -2.65 -12.29 17.85
CA ALA A 172 -3.76 -11.42 18.19
C ALA A 172 -3.72 -10.09 17.41
N SER A 173 -2.53 -9.50 17.23
CA SER A 173 -2.31 -8.32 16.37
C SER A 173 -2.66 -8.62 14.91
N TYR A 174 -2.25 -9.78 14.41
CA TYR A 174 -2.57 -10.26 13.08
C TYR A 174 -4.07 -10.37 12.85
N GLN A 175 -4.80 -11.04 13.76
CA GLN A 175 -6.26 -11.18 13.65
C GLN A 175 -6.97 -9.83 13.69
N ARG A 176 -6.52 -8.88 14.52
CA ARG A 176 -7.06 -7.51 14.54
C ARG A 176 -6.94 -6.83 13.18
N MET A 177 -5.81 -7.00 12.50
CA MET A 177 -5.58 -6.45 11.15
C MET A 177 -6.41 -7.17 10.09
N TYR A 178 -6.50 -8.50 10.16
CA TYR A 178 -7.37 -9.28 9.28
C TYR A 178 -8.82 -8.78 9.34
N ASP A 179 -9.37 -8.64 10.54
CA ASP A 179 -10.75 -8.19 10.73
C ASP A 179 -10.93 -6.72 10.28
N ALA A 180 -9.93 -5.87 10.51
CA ALA A 180 -9.94 -4.49 10.04
C ALA A 180 -9.97 -4.41 8.52
N TYR A 181 -9.16 -5.20 7.83
CA TYR A 181 -9.11 -5.25 6.37
C TYR A 181 -10.44 -5.76 5.80
N ALA A 182 -11.01 -6.82 6.37
CA ALA A 182 -12.33 -7.31 5.97
C ALA A 182 -13.40 -6.21 6.06
N ARG A 183 -13.41 -5.42 7.15
CA ARG A 183 -14.32 -4.26 7.30
C ARG A 183 -14.02 -3.15 6.29
N ILE A 184 -12.75 -2.82 6.04
CA ILE A 184 -12.35 -1.79 5.07
C ILE A 184 -12.89 -2.14 3.68
N PHE A 185 -12.65 -3.35 3.19
CA PHE A 185 -13.12 -3.77 1.86
C PHE A 185 -14.65 -3.80 1.79
N ALA A 186 -15.32 -4.33 2.82
CA ALA A 186 -16.78 -4.32 2.89
C ALA A 186 -17.36 -2.89 2.85
N ARG A 187 -16.77 -1.95 3.59
CA ARG A 187 -17.17 -0.53 3.59
C ARG A 187 -16.89 0.19 2.27
N CYS A 188 -15.87 -0.25 1.54
CA CYS A 188 -15.60 0.18 0.17
C CYS A 188 -16.56 -0.47 -0.86
N GLY A 189 -17.46 -1.36 -0.45
CA GLY A 189 -18.38 -2.07 -1.33
C GLY A 189 -17.71 -3.18 -2.16
N LEU A 190 -16.56 -3.69 -1.70
CA LEU A 190 -15.77 -4.70 -2.40
C LEU A 190 -15.91 -6.06 -1.72
N ARG A 191 -16.10 -7.10 -2.53
CA ARG A 191 -16.05 -8.49 -2.06
C ARG A 191 -14.61 -8.99 -2.15
N ALA A 192 -13.79 -8.64 -1.16
CA ALA A 192 -12.44 -9.16 -1.04
C ALA A 192 -12.46 -10.55 -0.39
N ILE A 193 -11.69 -11.47 -0.96
CA ILE A 193 -11.49 -12.83 -0.48
C ILE A 193 -10.09 -12.88 0.14
N PRO A 194 -9.96 -13.19 1.44
CA PRO A 194 -8.67 -13.45 2.03
C PRO A 194 -8.13 -14.79 1.51
N VAL A 195 -6.93 -14.77 0.93
CA VAL A 195 -6.26 -15.95 0.36
C VAL A 195 -4.92 -16.13 1.06
N GLN A 196 -4.53 -17.37 1.36
CA GLN A 196 -3.19 -17.65 1.87
C GLN A 196 -2.15 -17.28 0.82
N ALA A 197 -1.09 -16.57 1.23
CA ALA A 197 -0.10 -16.04 0.31
C ALA A 197 1.32 -16.37 0.74
N ASP A 198 2.27 -16.23 -0.19
CA ASP A 198 3.69 -16.28 0.14
C ASP A 198 4.08 -15.02 0.95
N THR A 199 4.95 -15.21 1.92
CA THR A 199 5.56 -14.12 2.69
C THR A 199 6.59 -13.33 1.88
N GLY A 200 7.15 -13.93 0.82
CA GLY A 200 8.04 -13.30 -0.14
C GLY A 200 9.26 -12.62 0.51
N VAL A 201 9.68 -11.49 -0.07
CA VAL A 201 10.84 -10.71 0.41
C VAL A 201 10.63 -10.00 1.75
N MET A 202 9.40 -10.04 2.29
CA MET A 202 9.09 -9.49 3.61
C MET A 202 9.43 -10.48 4.73
N GLY A 203 9.47 -11.79 4.43
CA GLY A 203 9.64 -12.85 5.42
C GLY A 203 8.41 -13.06 6.31
N GLY A 204 8.41 -14.12 7.13
CA GLY A 204 7.33 -14.46 8.06
C GLY A 204 6.90 -15.93 8.00
N ALA A 205 5.90 -16.29 8.81
CA ALA A 205 5.32 -17.65 8.85
C ALA A 205 3.89 -17.73 8.28
N HIS A 206 3.14 -16.62 8.32
CA HIS A 206 1.76 -16.54 7.87
C HIS A 206 1.55 -15.26 7.07
N SER A 207 0.90 -15.37 5.92
CA SER A 207 0.53 -14.24 5.06
C SER A 207 -0.83 -14.49 4.44
N HIS A 208 -1.66 -13.45 4.40
CA HIS A 208 -2.92 -13.46 3.67
C HIS A 208 -2.99 -12.23 2.77
N GLU A 209 -3.37 -12.43 1.52
CA GLU A 209 -3.69 -11.37 0.58
C GLU A 209 -5.21 -11.22 0.47
N PHE A 210 -5.70 -9.99 0.43
CA PHE A 210 -7.13 -9.71 0.22
C PHE A 210 -7.37 -9.44 -1.26
N MET A 211 -7.91 -10.43 -1.96
CA MET A 211 -8.11 -10.42 -3.40
C MET A 211 -9.55 -10.07 -3.79
N VAL A 212 -9.74 -9.08 -4.66
CA VAL A 212 -11.04 -8.81 -5.27
C VAL A 212 -11.10 -9.50 -6.63
N PRO A 213 -12.02 -10.46 -6.86
CA PRO A 213 -12.12 -11.17 -8.13
C PRO A 213 -12.34 -10.21 -9.31
N ALA A 214 -11.50 -10.32 -10.33
CA ALA A 214 -11.61 -9.55 -11.56
C ALA A 214 -10.98 -10.33 -12.73
N GLU A 215 -11.61 -10.29 -13.91
CA GLU A 215 -11.08 -10.92 -15.14
C GLU A 215 -9.71 -10.38 -15.56
N THR A 216 -9.40 -9.14 -15.15
CA THR A 216 -8.12 -8.47 -15.43
C THR A 216 -7.14 -8.52 -14.26
N GLY A 217 -7.35 -9.40 -13.28
CA GLY A 217 -6.45 -9.60 -12.16
C GLY A 217 -5.07 -10.12 -12.61
N GLU A 218 -4.00 -9.71 -11.91
CA GLU A 218 -2.64 -10.19 -12.19
C GLU A 218 -2.30 -11.49 -11.45
N ASN A 219 -3.12 -11.91 -10.50
CA ASN A 219 -2.94 -13.13 -9.71
C ASN A 219 -4.05 -14.14 -10.02
N GLU A 220 -3.67 -15.41 -10.04
CA GLU A 220 -4.61 -16.53 -10.04
C GLU A 220 -4.91 -16.91 -8.60
N VAL A 221 -6.17 -17.21 -8.30
CA VAL A 221 -6.62 -17.64 -6.97
C VAL A 221 -7.29 -18.99 -7.10
N VAL A 222 -6.84 -19.94 -6.29
CA VAL A 222 -7.47 -21.25 -6.12
C VAL A 222 -8.34 -21.19 -4.87
N TYR A 223 -9.65 -21.35 -5.04
CA TYR A 223 -10.57 -21.40 -3.91
C TYR A 223 -11.56 -22.56 -4.04
N CYS A 224 -12.00 -23.09 -2.90
CA CYS A 224 -13.08 -24.07 -2.86
C CYS A 224 -14.43 -23.34 -2.90
N GLU A 225 -15.40 -23.85 -3.66
CA GLU A 225 -16.77 -23.29 -3.70
C GLU A 225 -17.44 -23.32 -2.31
N SER A 226 -17.05 -24.25 -1.43
CA SER A 226 -17.53 -24.30 -0.05
C SER A 226 -17.03 -23.13 0.81
N GLY A 227 -15.97 -22.44 0.38
CA GLY A 227 -15.34 -21.32 1.11
C GLY A 227 -14.28 -21.74 2.13
N ASP A 228 -13.99 -23.04 2.28
CA ASP A 228 -13.10 -23.55 3.33
C ASP A 228 -11.60 -23.37 3.01
N TYR A 229 -11.26 -23.03 1.76
CA TYR A 229 -9.89 -22.87 1.31
C TYR A 229 -9.81 -21.79 0.23
N ALA A 230 -8.82 -20.91 0.35
CA ALA A 230 -8.41 -20.00 -0.72
C ALA A 230 -6.89 -19.71 -0.61
N ALA A 231 -6.16 -19.84 -1.72
CA ALA A 231 -4.73 -19.53 -1.85
C ALA A 231 -4.40 -19.02 -3.25
#